data_AF-W3WIX3-F1
#
_entry.id   AF-W3WIX3-F1
#
_cell.length_a   1.000
_cell.length_b   1.000
_cell.length_c   1.000
_cell.angle_alpha   90.00
_cell.angle_beta   90.00
_cell.angle_gamma   90.00
#
_symmetry.space_group_name_H-M   'P 1'
#
loop_
_entity.id
_entity.type
_entity.pdbx_description
1 polymer ?
#
loop_
_entity_poly.entity_id
_entity_poly.type
_entity_poly.pdbx_seq_one_letter_code
_entity_poly.pdbx_strand_id
1 'polypeptide(L)'
;MSNTTPTTAAAASRTNLGPLTTTFTYPSSCNVAIQGCATCDYGWQAQTCSDNAFNAQGVQDNPDCWPARATSVSTGVALNGWGFYSPGIQCPVGYATSCVATEGVAGGFNFQFELLPSETAIGCCPTGFQCSQNFNRDTGQTCISVGSTGSFAAVQCSSGQSEGFTYLDLPATVTETVSSSESALILETFTLSAPLFQLNFQSSDLPSTVTGPITITTDATTSSASTFPQTASSASGGLSTGAKAGIGVGAGLAVIALFGALLFYFSRRRKRPAELAGPLPTETPKPELAGQAYTVPTELHANPTAQELPGNSLPVYK
;
A
#
# COMPACT_ATOMS: atom_id res chain seq x y z
N MET A 1 5.99 46.33 -14.66
CA MET A 1 4.97 45.27 -14.74
C MET A 1 5.61 44.11 -15.49
N SER A 2 6.24 43.19 -14.77
CA SER A 2 6.91 42.03 -15.38
C SER A 2 5.86 41.00 -15.76
N ASN A 3 5.73 40.76 -17.05
CA ASN A 3 4.79 39.81 -17.62
C ASN A 3 5.40 38.41 -17.45
N THR A 4 5.06 37.72 -16.36
CA THR A 4 5.38 36.30 -16.18
C THR A 4 4.43 35.47 -17.02
N THR A 5 4.86 35.11 -18.23
CA THR A 5 4.24 34.07 -19.05
C THR A 5 4.25 32.76 -18.25
N PRO A 6 3.12 32.06 -18.09
CA PRO A 6 3.13 30.75 -17.46
C PRO A 6 3.94 29.80 -18.35
N THR A 7 5.03 29.26 -17.82
CA THR A 7 5.84 28.24 -18.48
C THR A 7 4.99 26.99 -18.63
N THR A 8 4.39 26.81 -19.80
CA THR A 8 3.73 25.55 -20.17
C THR A 8 4.82 24.47 -20.20
N ALA A 9 4.67 23.44 -19.38
CA ALA A 9 5.56 22.29 -19.41
C ALA A 9 5.60 21.74 -20.85
N ALA A 10 6.80 21.53 -21.39
CA ALA A 10 6.96 20.96 -22.73
C ALA A 10 6.36 19.55 -22.76
N ALA A 11 5.57 19.24 -23.78
CA ALA A 11 4.93 17.95 -23.92
C ALA A 11 5.95 16.79 -24.06
N ALA A 12 5.57 15.62 -23.56
CA ALA A 12 6.39 14.43 -23.67
C ALA A 12 6.41 13.90 -25.11
N SER A 13 7.50 13.25 -25.50
CA SER A 13 7.60 12.56 -26.80
C SER A 13 6.53 11.48 -26.92
N ARG A 14 5.77 11.49 -28.02
CA ARG A 14 4.70 10.53 -28.30
C ARG A 14 5.24 9.11 -28.40
N THR A 15 4.77 8.23 -27.51
CA THR A 15 5.08 6.80 -27.52
C THR A 15 3.79 6.01 -27.71
N ASN A 16 3.62 5.36 -28.87
CA ASN A 16 2.45 4.51 -29.14
C ASN A 16 2.70 3.10 -28.59
N LEU A 17 1.85 2.69 -27.64
CA LEU A 17 1.92 1.38 -26.98
C LEU A 17 1.25 0.26 -27.80
N GLY A 18 0.54 0.59 -28.88
CA GLY A 18 -0.21 -0.34 -29.72
C GLY A 18 -1.72 -0.13 -29.62
N PRO A 19 -2.52 -0.98 -30.27
CA PRO A 19 -3.98 -0.88 -30.25
C PRO A 19 -4.56 -1.32 -28.90
N LEU A 20 -5.61 -0.64 -28.44
CA LEU A 20 -6.49 -1.12 -27.37
C LEU A 20 -7.95 -1.02 -27.81
N THR A 21 -8.36 -2.03 -28.57
CA THR A 21 -9.68 -2.09 -29.19
C THR A 21 -10.62 -3.11 -28.56
N THR A 22 -10.13 -3.86 -27.57
CA THR A 22 -10.89 -4.87 -26.84
C THR A 22 -10.69 -4.69 -25.35
N THR A 23 -11.62 -5.20 -24.55
CA THR A 23 -11.57 -5.08 -23.10
C THR A 23 -10.44 -5.94 -22.53
N PHE A 24 -9.55 -5.33 -21.76
CA PHE A 24 -8.50 -6.02 -21.02
C PHE A 24 -8.91 -6.20 -19.55
N THR A 25 -8.64 -7.36 -18.97
CA THR A 25 -8.91 -7.62 -17.54
C THR A 25 -7.58 -7.79 -16.81
N TYR A 26 -7.32 -6.92 -15.84
CA TYR A 26 -6.11 -6.98 -15.03
C TYR A 26 -6.19 -8.05 -13.95
N PRO A 27 -5.04 -8.56 -13.48
CA PRO A 27 -4.96 -9.29 -12.22
C PRO A 27 -5.54 -8.48 -11.05
N SER A 28 -6.20 -9.14 -10.08
CA SER A 28 -6.75 -8.45 -8.92
C SER A 28 -5.70 -7.79 -8.02
N SER A 29 -4.43 -8.23 -8.11
CA SER A 29 -3.30 -7.61 -7.43
C SER A 29 -3.08 -6.15 -7.85
N CYS A 30 -3.54 -5.75 -9.04
CA CYS A 30 -3.42 -4.37 -9.52
C CYS A 30 -4.26 -3.37 -8.71
N ASN A 31 -5.22 -3.85 -7.93
CA ASN A 31 -6.03 -3.02 -7.04
C ASN A 31 -5.42 -2.85 -5.65
N VAL A 32 -4.37 -3.61 -5.32
CA VAL A 32 -3.66 -3.48 -4.03
C VAL A 32 -2.81 -2.21 -4.07
N ALA A 33 -2.98 -1.36 -3.07
CA ALA A 33 -2.21 -0.14 -2.95
C ALA A 33 -0.83 -0.41 -2.37
N ILE A 34 0.20 0.19 -2.95
CA ILE A 34 1.52 0.30 -2.31
C ILE A 34 1.58 1.65 -1.59
N GLN A 35 1.65 1.65 -0.26
CA GLN A 35 1.75 2.85 0.54
C GLN A 35 3.14 3.48 0.39
N GLY A 36 3.21 4.82 0.37
CA GLY A 36 4.49 5.53 0.31
C GLY A 36 5.38 5.28 1.52
N CYS A 37 4.77 5.13 2.69
CA CYS A 37 5.39 4.78 3.96
C CYS A 37 4.32 4.41 4.99
N ALA A 38 4.71 3.89 6.16
CA ALA A 38 3.78 3.45 7.20
C ALA A 38 2.86 4.57 7.75
N THR A 39 3.31 5.82 7.68
CA THR A 39 2.56 7.00 8.16
C THR A 39 2.07 7.91 7.03
N CYS A 40 2.34 7.54 5.77
CA CYS A 40 1.99 8.35 4.62
C CYS A 40 0.49 8.22 4.33
N ASP A 41 -0.13 9.35 3.99
CA ASP A 41 -1.54 9.47 3.59
C ASP A 41 -1.73 9.29 2.07
N TYR A 42 -0.78 8.62 1.41
CA TYR A 42 -0.80 8.40 -0.02
C TYR A 42 -0.18 7.07 -0.43
N GLY A 43 -0.59 6.57 -1.59
CA GLY A 43 -0.07 5.35 -2.18
C GLY A 43 -0.51 5.16 -3.62
N TRP A 44 -0.08 4.05 -4.22
CA TRP A 44 -0.27 3.80 -5.64
C TRP A 44 -0.82 2.41 -5.93
N GLN A 45 -1.83 2.32 -6.80
CA GLN A 45 -2.31 1.07 -7.37
C GLN A 45 -1.54 0.72 -8.65
N ALA A 46 -1.66 -0.56 -9.07
CA ALA A 46 -1.03 -1.09 -10.28
C ALA A 46 0.51 -0.92 -10.32
N GLN A 47 1.13 -0.92 -9.14
CA GLN A 47 2.58 -0.83 -8.96
C GLN A 47 3.15 -2.16 -8.48
N THR A 48 4.48 -2.29 -8.52
CA THR A 48 5.23 -3.39 -7.96
C THR A 48 6.42 -2.87 -7.15
N CYS A 49 6.86 -3.64 -6.17
CA CYS A 49 8.10 -3.38 -5.46
C CYS A 49 9.32 -3.75 -6.31
N SER A 50 10.41 -3.04 -6.06
CA SER A 50 11.70 -3.16 -6.72
C SER A 50 12.82 -2.63 -5.82
N ASP A 51 14.03 -3.08 -6.05
CA ASP A 51 15.26 -2.67 -5.35
C ASP A 51 16.03 -1.60 -6.14
N ASN A 52 15.34 -0.93 -7.06
CA ASN A 52 15.95 0.08 -7.90
C ASN A 52 16.34 1.34 -7.10
N ALA A 53 17.34 2.07 -7.60
CA ALA A 53 17.85 3.27 -6.94
C ALA A 53 17.14 4.58 -7.37
N PHE A 54 16.04 4.51 -8.13
CA PHE A 54 15.38 5.70 -8.69
C PHE A 54 14.45 6.39 -7.69
N ASN A 55 13.95 5.67 -6.68
CA ASN A 55 13.12 6.25 -5.63
C ASN A 55 13.34 5.53 -4.29
N ALA A 56 13.20 6.26 -3.18
CA ALA A 56 13.46 5.74 -1.85
C ALA A 56 12.46 4.67 -1.41
N GLN A 57 11.26 4.69 -1.98
CA GLN A 57 10.17 3.76 -1.68
C GLN A 57 10.36 2.41 -2.38
N GLY A 58 11.25 2.30 -3.37
CA GLY A 58 11.43 1.08 -4.16
C GLY A 58 10.21 0.70 -5.00
N VAL A 59 9.42 1.66 -5.47
CA VAL A 59 8.17 1.42 -6.20
C VAL A 59 8.35 1.70 -7.69
N GLN A 60 7.78 0.86 -8.55
CA GLN A 60 7.72 1.09 -10.00
C GLN A 60 6.42 0.57 -10.61
N ASP A 61 6.10 1.01 -11.82
CA ASP A 61 4.92 0.52 -12.56
C ASP A 61 4.99 -1.00 -12.76
N ASN A 62 3.88 -1.69 -12.49
CA ASN A 62 3.80 -3.13 -12.71
C ASN A 62 3.38 -3.42 -14.17
N PRO A 63 4.24 -4.02 -15.01
CA PRO A 63 3.93 -4.32 -16.40
C PRO A 63 2.70 -5.22 -16.63
N ASP A 64 2.34 -6.05 -15.65
CA ASP A 64 1.16 -6.93 -15.70
C ASP A 64 -0.15 -6.17 -15.45
N CYS A 65 -0.05 -4.97 -14.86
CA CYS A 65 -1.18 -4.06 -14.62
C CYS A 65 -1.39 -3.06 -15.77
N TRP A 66 -0.77 -3.30 -16.92
CA TRP A 66 -0.93 -2.52 -18.15
C TRP A 66 -1.48 -3.41 -19.27
N PRO A 67 -2.35 -2.90 -20.16
CA PRO A 67 -2.82 -3.64 -21.32
C PRO A 67 -1.67 -4.16 -22.20
N ALA A 68 -1.97 -5.06 -23.13
CA ALA A 68 -0.98 -5.57 -24.06
C ALA A 68 -0.28 -4.43 -24.83
N ARG A 69 1.06 -4.45 -24.84
CA ARG A 69 1.91 -3.44 -25.48
C ARG A 69 2.69 -4.05 -26.64
N ALA A 70 2.91 -3.26 -27.68
CA ALA A 70 3.71 -3.66 -28.84
C ALA A 70 5.20 -3.83 -28.48
N THR A 71 5.68 -3.12 -27.46
CA THR A 71 7.04 -3.20 -26.94
C THR A 71 7.03 -3.32 -25.42
N SER A 72 8.01 -4.03 -24.87
CA SER A 72 8.25 -4.03 -23.44
C SER A 72 8.74 -2.65 -23.01
N VAL A 73 7.96 -1.99 -22.15
CA VAL A 73 8.30 -0.71 -21.53
C VAL A 73 8.44 -0.95 -20.03
N SER A 74 9.47 -0.38 -19.42
CA SER A 74 9.68 -0.40 -17.98
C SER A 74 10.29 0.93 -17.57
N THR A 75 9.68 1.58 -16.59
CA THR A 75 10.22 2.78 -15.93
C THR A 75 10.55 2.41 -14.50
N GLY A 76 11.68 2.87 -13.98
CA GLY A 76 12.10 2.56 -12.61
C GLY A 76 11.35 3.35 -11.52
N VAL A 77 10.28 4.05 -11.87
CA VAL A 77 9.45 4.83 -10.95
C VAL A 77 7.98 4.59 -11.27
N ALA A 78 7.13 4.80 -10.27
CA ALA A 78 5.69 4.71 -10.41
C ALA A 78 5.12 5.85 -11.27
N LEU A 79 4.06 5.55 -12.03
CA LEU A 79 3.20 6.52 -12.72
C LEU A 79 3.93 7.51 -13.65
N ASN A 80 5.03 7.07 -14.28
CA ASN A 80 5.81 7.94 -15.17
C ASN A 80 5.12 8.23 -16.51
N GLY A 81 4.09 7.46 -16.84
CA GLY A 81 3.41 7.48 -18.13
C GLY A 81 4.27 6.81 -19.22
N TRP A 82 3.81 5.67 -19.74
CA TRP A 82 4.56 4.91 -20.76
C TRP A 82 4.24 5.32 -22.19
N GLY A 83 3.10 5.94 -22.42
CA GLY A 83 2.60 6.27 -23.74
C GLY A 83 1.08 6.32 -23.78
N PHE A 84 0.56 6.22 -25.00
CA PHE A 84 -0.87 6.13 -25.30
C PHE A 84 -1.15 4.90 -26.18
N TYR A 85 -2.38 4.41 -26.15
CA TYR A 85 -2.84 3.36 -27.05
C TYR A 85 -3.55 3.97 -28.26
N SER A 86 -3.24 3.48 -29.45
CA SER A 86 -3.89 3.94 -30.69
C SER A 86 -3.91 2.84 -31.77
N PRO A 87 -5.08 2.56 -32.38
CA PRO A 87 -6.39 3.05 -31.96
C PRO A 87 -6.77 2.50 -30.58
N GLY A 88 -7.21 3.39 -29.70
CA GLY A 88 -7.70 3.06 -28.37
C GLY A 88 -9.17 3.46 -28.25
N ILE A 89 -10.08 2.49 -28.19
CA ILE A 89 -11.53 2.76 -28.27
C ILE A 89 -12.32 2.16 -27.10
N GLN A 90 -11.66 1.39 -26.23
CA GLN A 90 -12.32 0.69 -25.13
C GLN A 90 -11.47 0.77 -23.87
N CYS A 91 -12.01 1.36 -22.79
CA CYS A 91 -11.37 1.30 -21.49
C CYS A 91 -11.32 -0.17 -20.98
N PRO A 92 -10.26 -0.53 -20.23
CA PRO A 92 -10.16 -1.82 -19.55
C PRO A 92 -11.32 -2.13 -18.59
N VAL A 93 -11.48 -3.39 -18.19
CA VAL A 93 -12.47 -3.79 -17.17
C VAL A 93 -12.17 -3.08 -15.85
N GLY A 94 -13.20 -2.51 -15.22
CA GLY A 94 -13.09 -1.77 -13.97
C GLY A 94 -12.67 -0.31 -14.13
N TYR A 95 -12.37 0.12 -15.36
CA TYR A 95 -12.03 1.50 -15.70
C TYR A 95 -13.18 2.16 -16.45
N ALA A 96 -13.31 3.48 -16.27
CA ALA A 96 -14.25 4.33 -16.98
C ALA A 96 -13.53 5.51 -17.62
N THR A 97 -14.11 6.06 -18.68
CA THR A 97 -13.67 7.34 -19.23
C THR A 97 -13.90 8.42 -18.18
N SER A 98 -12.81 9.00 -17.66
CA SER A 98 -12.87 10.05 -16.64
C SER A 98 -12.59 11.43 -17.21
N CYS A 99 -11.91 11.52 -18.35
CA CYS A 99 -11.61 12.78 -19.01
C CYS A 99 -11.45 12.60 -20.52
N VAL A 100 -11.57 13.70 -21.25
CA VAL A 100 -11.48 13.75 -22.71
C VAL A 100 -10.78 15.03 -23.17
N ALA A 101 -10.12 14.95 -24.30
CA ALA A 101 -9.67 16.10 -25.09
C ALA A 101 -9.73 15.74 -26.57
N THR A 102 -10.01 16.73 -27.40
CA THR A 102 -9.97 16.60 -28.85
C THR A 102 -9.08 17.71 -29.38
N GLU A 103 -8.17 17.38 -30.29
CA GLU A 103 -7.30 18.39 -30.90
C GLU A 103 -8.15 19.46 -31.62
N GLY A 104 -7.75 20.72 -31.50
CA GLY A 104 -8.47 21.85 -32.09
C GLY A 104 -9.75 22.28 -31.34
N VAL A 105 -10.17 21.54 -30.31
CA VAL A 105 -11.29 21.91 -29.45
C VAL A 105 -10.77 22.57 -28.18
N ALA A 106 -11.24 23.79 -27.91
CA ALA A 106 -10.88 24.51 -26.70
C ALA A 106 -11.50 23.87 -25.45
N GLY A 107 -10.69 23.69 -24.41
CA GLY A 107 -11.08 22.97 -23.20
C GLY A 107 -10.84 21.46 -23.32
N GLY A 108 -10.82 20.77 -22.18
CA GLY A 108 -10.46 19.36 -22.10
C GLY A 108 -9.27 19.11 -21.18
N PHE A 109 -8.97 17.83 -20.96
CA PHE A 109 -7.84 17.43 -20.13
C PHE A 109 -6.53 17.63 -20.88
N ASN A 110 -5.52 18.14 -20.18
CA ASN A 110 -4.19 18.22 -20.73
C ASN A 110 -3.55 16.84 -20.57
N PHE A 111 -3.31 16.14 -21.68
CA PHE A 111 -2.67 14.83 -21.68
C PHE A 111 -1.16 14.98 -21.74
N GLN A 112 -0.43 14.04 -21.12
CA GLN A 112 1.03 14.01 -21.14
C GLN A 112 1.58 13.83 -22.57
N PHE A 113 0.87 13.05 -23.40
CA PHE A 113 1.20 12.83 -24.80
C PHE A 113 0.25 13.65 -25.67
N GLU A 114 0.79 14.70 -26.31
CA GLU A 114 0.04 15.61 -27.19
C GLU A 114 -0.76 14.86 -28.24
N LEU A 115 -1.94 15.37 -28.60
CA LEU A 115 -2.81 14.84 -29.64
C LEU A 115 -2.37 15.34 -31.03
N LEU A 116 -2.55 14.52 -32.07
CA LEU A 116 -2.40 14.94 -33.46
C LEU A 116 -3.71 15.55 -34.00
N PRO A 117 -3.66 16.28 -35.13
CA PRO A 117 -4.86 16.84 -35.73
C PRO A 117 -5.95 15.79 -35.95
N SER A 118 -7.19 16.12 -35.58
CA SER A 118 -8.36 15.24 -35.65
C SER A 118 -8.34 14.01 -34.73
N GLU A 119 -7.35 13.87 -33.83
CA GLU A 119 -7.41 12.87 -32.76
C GLU A 119 -8.33 13.33 -31.62
N THR A 120 -9.04 12.37 -31.05
CA THR A 120 -9.65 12.47 -29.72
C THR A 120 -8.91 11.52 -28.79
N ALA A 121 -8.60 12.00 -27.59
CA ALA A 121 -8.03 11.21 -26.51
C ALA A 121 -9.01 11.14 -25.34
N ILE A 122 -9.16 9.95 -24.78
CA ILE A 122 -9.84 9.74 -23.51
C ILE A 122 -8.84 9.21 -22.46
N GLY A 123 -9.03 9.63 -21.21
CA GLY A 123 -8.31 9.09 -20.07
C GLY A 123 -9.19 8.07 -19.35
N CYS A 124 -8.75 6.82 -19.36
CA CYS A 124 -9.40 5.76 -18.59
C CYS A 124 -8.79 5.71 -17.19
N CYS A 125 -9.65 5.83 -16.18
CA CYS A 125 -9.30 5.70 -14.77
C CYS A 125 -10.10 4.58 -14.10
N PRO A 126 -9.58 3.95 -13.02
CA PRO A 126 -10.39 3.02 -12.24
C PRO A 126 -11.69 3.71 -11.82
N THR A 127 -12.77 2.93 -11.72
CA THR A 127 -14.08 3.48 -11.33
C THR A 127 -13.98 4.20 -9.99
N GLY A 128 -14.41 5.47 -9.93
CA GLY A 128 -14.30 6.32 -8.73
C GLY A 128 -13.02 7.15 -8.63
N PHE A 129 -12.11 7.06 -9.61
CA PHE A 129 -10.93 7.92 -9.73
C PHE A 129 -11.19 9.02 -10.78
N GLN A 130 -10.48 10.14 -10.61
CA GLN A 130 -10.52 11.27 -11.53
C GLN A 130 -9.17 11.46 -12.21
N CYS A 131 -9.17 11.87 -13.47
CA CYS A 131 -7.93 12.26 -14.15
C CYS A 131 -7.25 13.41 -13.42
N SER A 132 -5.94 13.27 -13.20
CA SER A 132 -5.07 14.28 -12.64
C SER A 132 -3.83 14.44 -13.51
N GLN A 133 -3.41 15.67 -13.69
CA GLN A 133 -2.13 15.99 -14.29
C GLN A 133 -1.51 17.10 -13.46
N ASN A 134 -0.81 16.74 -12.40
CA ASN A 134 -0.12 17.70 -11.56
C ASN A 134 1.39 17.47 -11.66
N PHE A 135 2.04 18.04 -12.68
CA PHE A 135 3.48 17.88 -12.90
C PHE A 135 4.38 18.36 -11.74
N ASN A 136 3.82 19.06 -10.75
CA ASN A 136 4.56 19.44 -9.53
C ASN A 136 4.56 18.32 -8.47
N ARG A 137 3.69 17.32 -8.59
CA ARG A 137 3.55 16.18 -7.67
C ARG A 137 3.71 14.82 -8.35
N ASP A 138 3.25 14.72 -9.58
CA ASP A 138 3.25 13.52 -10.40
C ASP A 138 4.31 13.64 -11.50
N THR A 139 4.97 12.53 -11.80
CA THR A 139 5.91 12.41 -12.93
C THR A 139 5.21 12.34 -14.29
N GLY A 140 3.91 12.05 -14.30
CA GLY A 140 3.10 11.92 -15.51
C GLY A 140 1.61 12.15 -15.27
N GLN A 141 0.80 11.79 -16.25
CA GLN A 141 -0.66 11.77 -16.12
C GLN A 141 -1.13 10.59 -15.25
N THR A 142 -2.01 10.86 -14.30
CA THR A 142 -2.43 9.89 -13.29
C THR A 142 -3.94 9.91 -13.08
N CYS A 143 -4.44 8.90 -12.41
CA CYS A 143 -5.79 8.86 -11.86
C CYS A 143 -5.70 9.00 -10.36
N ILE A 144 -6.48 9.87 -9.74
CA ILE A 144 -6.49 10.06 -8.29
C ILE A 144 -7.86 9.77 -7.69
N SER A 145 -7.87 9.19 -6.50
CA SER A 145 -9.05 9.08 -5.64
C SER A 145 -8.66 9.43 -4.22
N VAL A 146 -9.44 10.31 -3.59
CA VAL A 146 -9.25 10.69 -2.19
C VAL A 146 -10.44 10.15 -1.41
N GLY A 147 -10.15 9.37 -0.38
CA GLY A 147 -11.16 8.81 0.51
C GLY A 147 -10.87 9.15 1.96
N SER A 148 -11.92 9.31 2.76
CA SER A 148 -11.84 9.55 4.21
C SER A 148 -12.47 8.45 5.05
N THR A 149 -13.13 7.48 4.41
CA THR A 149 -13.77 6.34 5.05
C THR A 149 -13.66 5.10 4.17
N GLY A 150 -13.73 3.92 4.81
CA GLY A 150 -13.71 2.62 4.14
C GLY A 150 -12.40 1.87 4.34
N SER A 151 -12.31 0.69 3.73
CA SER A 151 -11.21 -0.26 3.87
C SER A 151 -10.64 -0.63 2.51
N PHE A 152 -9.32 -0.65 2.37
CA PHE A 152 -8.66 -1.10 1.14
C PHE A 152 -7.38 -1.88 1.44
N ALA A 153 -7.04 -2.82 0.56
CA ALA A 153 -5.84 -3.64 0.68
C ALA A 153 -4.59 -2.80 0.37
N ALA A 154 -3.61 -2.88 1.26
CA ALA A 154 -2.39 -2.11 1.20
C ALA A 154 -1.16 -2.97 1.54
N VAL A 155 -0.03 -2.66 0.90
CA VAL A 155 1.30 -3.22 1.18
C VAL A 155 2.32 -2.08 1.25
N GLN A 156 3.51 -2.37 1.75
CA GLN A 156 4.67 -1.50 1.66
C GLN A 156 5.81 -2.22 0.95
N CYS A 157 6.70 -1.49 0.31
CA CYS A 157 7.87 -2.08 -0.30
C CYS A 157 9.04 -2.10 0.68
N SER A 158 9.78 -3.21 0.69
CA SER A 158 11.03 -3.37 1.42
C SER A 158 11.97 -4.26 0.63
N SER A 159 13.15 -3.76 0.30
CA SER A 159 14.21 -4.52 -0.39
C SER A 159 13.73 -5.25 -1.66
N GLY A 160 12.89 -4.58 -2.47
CA GLY A 160 12.33 -5.12 -3.70
C GLY A 160 11.18 -6.11 -3.54
N GLN A 161 10.71 -6.37 -2.33
CA GLN A 161 9.55 -7.22 -2.05
C GLN A 161 8.41 -6.43 -1.42
N SER A 162 7.18 -6.92 -1.60
CA SER A 162 6.02 -6.40 -0.85
C SER A 162 5.98 -7.02 0.53
N GLU A 163 5.85 -6.18 1.54
CA GLU A 163 5.77 -6.52 2.96
C GLU A 163 4.55 -5.84 3.59
N GLY A 164 4.17 -6.28 4.79
CA GLY A 164 3.15 -5.60 5.60
C GLY A 164 1.77 -5.55 4.96
N PHE A 165 1.38 -6.61 4.23
CA PHE A 165 0.02 -6.72 3.67
C PHE A 165 -1.02 -6.56 4.78
N THR A 166 -1.90 -5.58 4.61
CA THR A 166 -2.98 -5.27 5.55
C THR A 166 -4.16 -4.67 4.82
N TYR A 167 -5.27 -4.50 5.53
CA TYR A 167 -6.36 -3.63 5.13
C TYR A 167 -6.26 -2.34 5.95
N LEU A 168 -6.17 -1.20 5.26
CA LEU A 168 -6.18 0.11 5.91
C LEU A 168 -7.61 0.63 6.01
N ASP A 169 -8.12 0.73 7.23
CA ASP A 169 -9.43 1.29 7.54
C ASP A 169 -9.29 2.79 7.84
N LEU A 170 -10.03 3.65 7.14
CA LEU A 170 -10.04 5.09 7.40
C LEU A 170 -11.24 5.54 8.23
N PRO A 171 -11.05 6.48 9.17
CA PRO A 171 -9.76 7.06 9.57
C PRO A 171 -8.87 6.06 10.33
N ALA A 172 -7.55 6.11 10.10
CA ALA A 172 -6.59 5.17 10.69
C ALA A 172 -5.72 5.84 11.76
N THR A 173 -5.42 5.16 12.86
CA THR A 173 -4.36 5.59 13.79
C THR A 173 -3.06 4.89 13.42
N VAL A 174 -2.02 5.66 13.11
CA VAL A 174 -0.67 5.15 12.81
C VAL A 174 0.32 5.65 13.84
N THR A 175 1.40 4.90 14.03
CA THR A 175 2.48 5.28 14.95
C THR A 175 3.69 5.74 14.15
N GLU A 176 4.10 6.98 14.37
CA GLU A 176 5.36 7.52 13.88
C GLU A 176 6.44 7.29 14.94
N THR A 177 7.56 6.69 14.53
CA THR A 177 8.72 6.46 15.41
C THR A 177 9.89 7.32 14.95
N VAL A 178 10.25 8.33 15.73
CA VAL A 178 11.41 9.19 15.46
C VAL A 178 12.38 9.08 16.63
N SER A 179 13.60 8.61 16.37
CA SER A 179 14.68 8.55 17.36
C SER A 179 14.24 7.94 18.71
N SER A 180 13.57 6.77 18.68
CA SER A 180 13.02 6.05 19.85
C SER A 180 11.86 6.71 20.61
N SER A 181 11.28 7.79 20.06
CA SER A 181 10.03 8.37 20.53
C SER A 181 8.88 7.95 19.62
N GLU A 182 7.78 7.47 20.21
CA GLU A 182 6.57 7.08 19.48
C GLU A 182 5.50 8.16 19.62
N SER A 183 4.91 8.58 18.50
CA SER A 183 3.78 9.49 18.46
C SER A 183 2.66 8.88 17.62
N ALA A 184 1.42 9.01 18.10
CA ALA A 184 0.25 8.55 17.35
C ALA A 184 -0.28 9.68 16.46
N LEU A 185 -0.52 9.38 15.19
CA LEU A 185 -1.12 10.27 14.19
C LEU A 185 -2.44 9.65 13.70
N ILE A 186 -3.42 10.49 13.37
CA ILE A 186 -4.67 10.05 12.73
C ILE A 186 -4.62 10.42 11.25
N LEU A 187 -4.72 9.42 10.37
CA LEU A 187 -4.96 9.59 8.95
C LEU A 187 -6.46 9.75 8.71
N GLU A 188 -6.91 10.99 8.56
CA GLU A 188 -8.30 11.33 8.25
C GLU A 188 -8.65 11.08 6.77
N THR A 189 -7.66 11.24 5.89
CA THR A 189 -7.81 11.06 4.45
C THR A 189 -6.65 10.27 3.90
N PHE A 190 -6.87 9.59 2.79
CA PHE A 190 -5.81 8.94 2.02
C PHE A 190 -5.99 9.25 0.54
N THR A 191 -4.89 9.41 -0.18
CA THR A 191 -4.86 9.64 -1.63
C THR A 191 -4.32 8.41 -2.34
N LEU A 192 -5.15 7.74 -3.13
CA LEU A 192 -4.70 6.69 -4.03
C LEU A 192 -4.49 7.26 -5.43
N SER A 193 -3.32 6.97 -5.98
CA SER A 193 -3.00 7.23 -7.38
C SER A 193 -2.98 5.92 -8.17
N ALA A 194 -3.38 5.96 -9.43
CA ALA A 194 -3.35 4.82 -10.35
C ALA A 194 -2.90 5.28 -11.75
N PRO A 195 -2.44 4.36 -12.63
CA PRO A 195 -2.14 4.69 -14.01
C PRO A 195 -3.36 5.21 -14.74
N LEU A 196 -3.19 6.33 -15.45
CA LEU A 196 -4.15 6.81 -16.45
C LEU A 196 -3.78 6.21 -17.80
N PHE A 197 -4.72 5.47 -18.40
CA PHE A 197 -4.54 4.98 -19.76
C PHE A 197 -5.12 5.98 -20.75
N GLN A 198 -4.25 6.63 -21.51
CA GLN A 198 -4.65 7.50 -22.60
C GLN A 198 -4.94 6.66 -23.84
N LEU A 199 -6.16 6.79 -24.36
CA LEU A 199 -6.61 6.12 -25.57
C LEU A 199 -6.88 7.15 -26.65
N ASN A 200 -6.12 7.11 -27.73
CA ASN A 200 -6.27 8.01 -28.87
C ASN A 200 -6.98 7.28 -30.01
N PHE A 201 -7.94 7.96 -30.62
CA PHE A 201 -8.66 7.46 -31.79
C PHE A 201 -9.10 8.62 -32.69
N GLN A 202 -9.34 8.30 -33.96
CA GLN A 202 -10.04 9.13 -34.92
C GLN A 202 -11.40 8.52 -35.24
N SER A 203 -12.29 9.30 -35.88
CA SER A 203 -13.62 8.83 -36.26
C SER A 203 -13.59 7.60 -37.17
N SER A 204 -12.53 7.41 -37.97
CA SER A 204 -12.33 6.23 -38.83
C SER A 204 -11.99 4.95 -38.06
N ASP A 205 -11.50 5.07 -36.84
CA ASP A 205 -11.09 3.93 -36.00
C ASP A 205 -12.28 3.32 -35.25
N LEU A 206 -13.37 4.07 -35.14
CA LEU A 206 -14.58 3.62 -34.49
C LEU A 206 -15.28 2.59 -35.38
N PRO A 207 -15.73 1.44 -34.83
CA PRO A 207 -16.49 0.48 -35.60
C PRO A 207 -17.73 1.17 -36.16
N SER A 208 -17.95 1.05 -37.47
CA SER A 208 -19.15 1.54 -38.15
C SER A 208 -20.36 0.76 -37.63
N THR A 209 -20.95 1.19 -36.51
CA THR A 209 -22.02 0.43 -35.86
C THR A 209 -23.38 0.98 -36.27
N VAL A 210 -24.18 0.05 -36.78
CA VAL A 210 -25.61 0.10 -37.09
C VAL A 210 -26.40 1.05 -36.19
N THR A 211 -27.26 1.84 -36.82
CA THR A 211 -28.27 2.74 -36.24
C THR A 211 -29.03 2.09 -35.08
N GLY A 212 -28.69 2.46 -33.86
CA GLY A 212 -29.44 2.17 -32.64
C GLY A 212 -29.32 3.35 -31.67
N PRO A 213 -30.40 3.78 -30.99
CA PRO A 213 -30.37 4.99 -30.18
C PRO A 213 -29.46 4.82 -28.96
N ILE A 214 -28.42 5.66 -28.89
CA ILE A 214 -27.57 5.81 -27.71
C ILE A 214 -28.36 6.63 -26.70
N THR A 215 -28.79 5.99 -25.61
CA THR A 215 -29.38 6.69 -24.47
C THR A 215 -28.26 7.22 -23.60
N ILE A 216 -28.11 8.54 -23.57
CA ILE A 216 -27.17 9.25 -22.69
C ILE A 216 -27.91 9.50 -21.38
N THR A 217 -27.55 8.77 -20.32
CA THR A 217 -28.01 9.09 -18.96
C THR A 217 -27.04 10.07 -18.34
N THR A 218 -27.47 11.32 -18.20
CA THR A 218 -26.80 12.34 -17.37
C THR A 218 -27.19 12.13 -15.92
N ASP A 219 -26.28 11.65 -15.08
CA ASP A 219 -26.48 11.63 -13.63
C ASP A 219 -25.96 12.92 -13.00
N ALA A 220 -26.83 13.58 -12.23
CA ALA A 220 -26.54 14.82 -11.52
C ALA A 220 -25.76 14.54 -10.23
N THR A 221 -24.69 15.29 -10.05
CA THR A 221 -23.81 15.28 -8.87
C THR A 221 -24.57 15.68 -7.60
N THR A 222 -24.67 14.75 -6.64
CA THR A 222 -25.00 15.05 -5.24
C THR A 222 -23.76 14.79 -4.40
N SER A 223 -23.23 15.84 -3.76
CA SER A 223 -22.06 15.78 -2.87
C SER A 223 -22.32 14.83 -1.70
N SER A 224 -21.75 13.63 -1.79
CA SER A 224 -21.69 12.64 -0.71
C SER A 224 -20.21 12.41 -0.39
N ALA A 225 -19.90 12.12 0.88
CA ALA A 225 -18.55 11.79 1.32
C ALA A 225 -17.93 10.70 0.41
N SER A 226 -16.76 10.98 -0.16
CA SER A 226 -16.06 10.06 -1.06
C SER A 226 -15.58 8.84 -0.27
N THR A 227 -16.26 7.72 -0.46
CA THR A 227 -15.86 6.40 0.07
C THR A 227 -14.96 5.74 -0.96
N PHE A 228 -13.87 5.10 -0.54
CA PHE A 228 -13.06 4.32 -1.49
C PHE A 228 -13.91 3.24 -2.17
N PRO A 229 -13.72 2.99 -3.49
CA PRO A 229 -14.42 1.92 -4.17
C PRO A 229 -14.09 0.58 -3.51
N GLN A 230 -15.09 -0.05 -2.90
CA GLN A 230 -14.93 -1.36 -2.29
C GLN A 230 -14.64 -2.39 -3.39
N THR A 231 -13.60 -3.18 -3.19
CA THR A 231 -13.32 -4.33 -4.04
C THR A 231 -14.49 -5.31 -3.91
N ALA A 232 -15.26 -5.51 -4.99
CA ALA A 232 -16.19 -6.63 -5.09
C ALA A 232 -15.38 -7.92 -5.06
N SER A 233 -15.13 -8.41 -3.85
CA SER A 233 -14.48 -9.68 -3.61
C SER A 233 -15.39 -10.76 -4.18
N SER A 234 -14.93 -11.46 -5.20
CA SER A 234 -15.54 -12.74 -5.57
C SER A 234 -15.59 -13.58 -4.30
N ALA A 235 -16.79 -14.00 -3.90
CA ALA A 235 -17.06 -14.65 -2.63
C ALA A 235 -16.24 -15.95 -2.50
N SER A 236 -15.04 -15.85 -1.93
CA SER A 236 -14.39 -16.98 -1.27
C SER A 236 -14.99 -17.06 0.13
N GLY A 237 -15.67 -18.18 0.40
CA GLY A 237 -16.51 -18.40 1.57
C GLY A 237 -15.76 -18.24 2.89
N GLY A 238 -15.72 -17.01 3.40
CA GLY A 238 -15.44 -16.73 4.80
C GLY A 238 -16.64 -17.14 5.64
N LEU A 239 -16.40 -17.91 6.70
CA LEU A 239 -17.44 -18.35 7.62
C LEU A 239 -18.26 -17.14 8.10
N SER A 240 -19.58 -17.25 7.95
CA SER A 240 -20.57 -16.24 8.37
C SER A 240 -20.25 -15.70 9.76
N THR A 241 -20.54 -14.43 10.01
CA THR A 241 -20.44 -13.81 11.34
C THR A 241 -21.10 -14.67 12.42
N GLY A 242 -22.20 -15.38 12.08
CA GLY A 242 -22.85 -16.34 12.97
C GLY A 242 -22.01 -17.60 13.26
N ALA A 243 -21.24 -18.08 12.28
CA ALA A 243 -20.32 -19.20 12.47
C ALA A 243 -19.09 -18.80 13.32
N LYS A 244 -18.56 -17.59 13.14
CA LYS A 244 -17.49 -17.05 13.99
C LYS A 244 -17.95 -16.88 15.45
N ALA A 245 -19.16 -16.38 15.66
CA ALA A 245 -19.75 -16.26 17.00
C ALA A 245 -19.98 -17.63 17.66
N GLY A 246 -20.43 -18.64 16.91
CA GLY A 246 -20.64 -20.00 17.40
C GLY A 246 -19.36 -20.70 17.87
N ILE A 247 -18.24 -20.53 17.13
CA ILE A 247 -16.95 -21.14 17.49
C ILE A 247 -16.39 -20.54 18.79
N GLY A 248 -16.55 -19.22 19.00
CA GLY A 248 -16.08 -18.56 20.22
C GLY A 248 -16.76 -19.09 21.49
N VAL A 249 -18.07 -19.29 21.46
CA VAL A 249 -18.82 -19.81 22.62
C VAL A 249 -18.56 -21.30 22.83
N GLY A 250 -18.49 -22.08 21.73
CA GLY A 250 -18.24 -23.52 21.81
C GLY A 250 -16.86 -23.87 22.36
N ALA A 251 -15.81 -23.17 21.91
CA ALA A 251 -14.45 -23.41 22.39
C ALA A 251 -14.28 -23.03 23.88
N GLY A 252 -14.90 -21.93 24.31
CA GLY A 252 -14.88 -21.52 25.72
C GLY A 252 -15.48 -22.57 26.65
N LEU A 253 -16.66 -23.10 26.31
CA LEU A 253 -17.32 -24.13 27.11
C LEU A 253 -16.56 -25.46 27.11
N ALA A 254 -15.96 -25.84 25.99
CA ALA A 254 -15.15 -27.06 25.91
C ALA A 254 -13.91 -27.02 26.81
N VAL A 255 -13.22 -25.88 26.86
CA VAL A 255 -12.05 -25.68 27.73
C VAL A 255 -12.45 -25.73 29.20
N ILE A 256 -13.53 -25.04 29.59
CA ILE A 256 -14.02 -25.04 30.98
C ILE A 256 -14.41 -26.46 31.42
N ALA A 257 -15.10 -27.22 30.57
CA ALA A 257 -15.47 -28.60 30.87
C ALA A 257 -14.24 -29.53 31.03
N LEU A 258 -13.22 -29.36 30.19
CA LEU A 258 -11.97 -30.12 30.27
C LEU A 258 -11.20 -29.82 31.57
N PHE A 259 -11.05 -28.55 31.94
CA PHE A 259 -10.40 -28.16 33.20
C PHE A 259 -11.18 -28.67 34.42
N GLY A 260 -12.51 -28.58 34.40
CA GLY A 260 -13.36 -29.14 35.46
C GLY A 260 -13.19 -30.65 35.61
N ALA A 261 -13.15 -31.40 34.50
CA ALA A 261 -12.94 -32.85 34.51
C ALA A 261 -11.55 -33.23 35.04
N LEU A 262 -10.50 -32.49 34.64
CA LEU A 262 -9.13 -32.69 35.12
C LEU A 262 -9.01 -32.46 36.64
N LEU A 263 -9.55 -31.36 37.15
CA LEU A 263 -9.54 -31.06 38.59
C LEU A 263 -10.33 -32.10 39.40
N PHE A 264 -11.48 -32.55 38.90
CA PHE A 264 -12.25 -33.62 39.53
C PHE A 264 -11.49 -34.95 39.55
N TYR A 265 -10.80 -35.29 38.45
CA TYR A 265 -10.01 -36.51 38.37
C TYR A 265 -8.83 -36.51 39.35
N PHE A 266 -8.09 -35.40 39.46
CA PHE A 266 -6.95 -35.30 40.38
C PHE A 266 -7.37 -35.22 41.85
N SER A 267 -8.48 -34.57 42.17
CA SER A 267 -9.02 -34.54 43.54
C SER A 267 -9.53 -35.91 43.99
N ARG A 268 -10.04 -36.73 43.07
CA ARG A 268 -10.42 -38.13 43.37
C ARG A 268 -9.20 -39.03 43.59
N ARG A 269 -8.07 -38.78 42.92
CA ARG A 269 -6.81 -39.50 43.16
C ARG A 269 -6.13 -39.12 44.47
N ARG A 270 -6.34 -37.90 44.98
CA ARG A 270 -5.73 -37.43 46.24
C ARG A 270 -6.44 -37.90 47.51
N LYS A 271 -7.54 -38.63 47.42
CA LYS A 271 -8.16 -39.30 48.57
C LYS A 271 -7.59 -40.70 48.77
N ARG A 272 -6.31 -40.78 49.16
CA ARG A 272 -5.80 -41.86 50.01
C ARG A 272 -5.58 -41.24 51.39
N PRO A 273 -6.22 -41.74 52.47
CA PRO A 273 -5.97 -41.22 53.81
C PRO A 273 -4.51 -41.53 54.20
N ALA A 274 -3.72 -40.49 54.44
CA ALA A 274 -2.48 -40.63 55.20
C ALA A 274 -2.88 -40.68 56.68
N GLU A 275 -2.67 -41.84 57.28
CA GLU A 275 -2.86 -42.08 58.71
C GLU A 275 -1.80 -41.33 59.55
N LEU A 276 -2.21 -40.92 60.75
CA LEU A 276 -1.52 -40.04 61.70
C LEU A 276 -0.41 -40.73 62.54
N ALA A 277 0.39 -39.88 63.19
CA ALA A 277 1.20 -40.06 64.42
C ALA A 277 2.66 -40.56 64.23
N GLY A 278 3.70 -40.02 64.88
CA GLY A 278 3.83 -39.14 66.05
C GLY A 278 5.31 -38.67 66.25
N PRO A 279 5.74 -38.22 67.45
CA PRO A 279 6.50 -36.98 67.65
C PRO A 279 8.01 -37.09 68.02
N LEU A 280 8.71 -35.93 67.84
CA LEU A 280 9.96 -35.36 68.43
C LEU A 280 10.61 -36.05 69.66
N PRO A 281 11.94 -35.89 69.97
CA PRO A 281 12.55 -34.55 70.23
C PRO A 281 14.10 -34.35 70.15
N THR A 282 14.50 -33.09 70.44
CA THR A 282 15.75 -32.62 71.11
C THR A 282 17.02 -32.47 70.23
N GLU A 283 17.40 -31.25 69.80
CA GLU A 283 18.10 -30.15 70.52
C GLU A 283 19.61 -30.39 70.73
N THR A 284 20.46 -29.55 70.12
CA THR A 284 21.55 -28.81 70.80
C THR A 284 22.28 -27.86 69.83
N PRO A 285 22.49 -26.58 70.20
CA PRO A 285 23.33 -25.60 69.51
C PRO A 285 24.70 -25.44 70.21
N LYS A 286 25.76 -24.99 69.50
CA LYS A 286 26.99 -24.40 70.08
C LYS A 286 27.91 -23.77 68.99
N PRO A 287 28.89 -22.90 69.35
CA PRO A 287 28.93 -21.50 68.88
C PRO A 287 30.26 -21.05 68.22
N GLU A 288 30.22 -19.85 67.62
CA GLU A 288 31.23 -18.77 67.48
C GLU A 288 32.75 -19.10 67.61
N LEU A 289 33.60 -18.64 66.65
CA LEU A 289 34.78 -17.80 66.98
C LEU A 289 35.53 -17.17 65.78
N ALA A 290 35.80 -15.85 65.91
CA ALA A 290 36.85 -14.99 65.32
C ALA A 290 36.96 -14.91 63.77
N GLY A 291 36.91 -13.75 63.11
CA GLY A 291 37.29 -12.40 63.50
C GLY A 291 38.58 -12.02 62.77
N GLN A 292 38.50 -11.31 61.64
CA GLN A 292 39.59 -10.44 61.19
C GLN A 292 39.12 -9.37 60.20
N ALA A 293 39.70 -8.19 60.42
CA ALA A 293 39.31 -6.89 59.92
C ALA A 293 40.15 -6.48 58.70
N TYR A 294 39.54 -5.66 57.83
CA TYR A 294 40.12 -4.62 56.96
C TYR A 294 41.23 -5.01 55.94
N THR A 295 41.01 -4.68 54.66
CA THR A 295 41.50 -3.43 54.02
C THR A 295 41.03 -3.35 52.56
N VAL A 296 40.61 -2.15 52.14
CA VAL A 296 40.35 -1.77 50.74
C VAL A 296 41.65 -1.21 50.16
N PRO A 297 41.96 -1.50 48.89
CA PRO A 297 42.48 -0.44 48.02
C PRO A 297 41.73 -0.34 46.69
N THR A 298 41.39 0.90 46.37
CA THR A 298 41.01 1.44 45.05
C THR A 298 42.20 1.41 44.09
N GLU A 299 41.90 1.58 42.80
CA GLU A 299 42.75 1.92 41.63
C GLU A 299 42.80 0.80 40.57
N LEU A 300 41.90 0.88 39.57
CA LEU A 300 42.08 0.22 38.28
C LEU A 300 42.30 1.30 37.21
N HIS A 301 43.55 1.43 36.80
CA HIS A 301 44.01 2.27 35.70
C HIS A 301 43.35 1.86 34.38
N ALA A 302 42.81 2.85 33.67
CA ALA A 302 42.40 2.72 32.27
C ALA A 302 43.63 2.62 31.36
N ASN A 303 43.65 1.62 30.49
CA ASN A 303 44.65 1.46 29.44
C ASN A 303 44.02 1.83 28.09
N PRO A 304 44.50 2.87 27.38
CA PRO A 304 44.12 3.14 26.01
C PRO A 304 45.11 2.47 25.06
N THR A 305 44.64 1.51 24.26
CA THR A 305 45.36 1.03 23.08
C THR A 305 44.66 1.56 21.84
N ALA A 306 45.16 2.71 21.34
CA ALA A 306 44.93 3.15 19.97
C ALA A 306 46.16 2.75 19.15
N GLN A 307 45.93 1.96 18.10
CA GLN A 307 46.93 1.52 17.15
C GLN A 307 46.76 2.33 15.86
N GLU A 308 47.82 3.03 15.46
CA GLU A 308 47.90 3.95 14.31
C GLU A 308 48.32 3.27 13.00
N LEU A 309 48.03 3.98 11.89
CA LEU A 309 48.55 3.96 10.49
C LEU A 309 48.01 2.92 9.46
N PRO A 310 48.07 3.20 8.13
CA PRO A 310 47.86 4.49 7.43
C PRO A 310 47.11 4.38 6.07
N GLY A 311 46.71 5.52 5.48
CA GLY A 311 46.90 5.78 4.04
C GLY A 311 45.66 6.01 3.14
N ASN A 312 45.51 7.27 2.71
CA ASN A 312 45.09 7.76 1.38
C ASN A 312 43.95 7.06 0.61
N SER A 313 42.88 7.81 0.32
CA SER A 313 42.75 8.61 -0.93
C SER A 313 41.27 8.99 -1.19
N LEU A 314 41.05 10.29 -1.43
CA LEU A 314 39.78 10.88 -1.86
C LEU A 314 39.65 10.78 -3.39
N PRO A 315 38.44 10.58 -3.94
CA PRO A 315 38.10 11.10 -5.25
C PRO A 315 37.26 12.38 -5.13
N VAL A 316 37.77 13.43 -5.76
CA VAL A 316 37.05 14.64 -6.16
C VAL A 316 36.29 14.31 -7.45
N TYR A 317 34.98 14.51 -7.47
CA TYR A 317 34.19 14.50 -8.71
C TYR A 317 33.95 15.94 -9.19
N LYS A 318 34.33 16.19 -10.44
CA LYS A 318 33.71 17.18 -11.32
C LYS A 318 32.54 16.50 -12.04
#